data_AF-A0A4Y2MAV0-F1
#
_entry.id   AF-A0A4Y2MAV0-F1
#
_cell.length_a   1.000
_cell.length_b   1.000
_cell.length_c   1.000
_cell.angle_alpha   90.00
_cell.angle_beta   90.00
_cell.angle_gamma   90.00
#
_symmetry.space_group_name_H-M   'P 1'
#
loop_
_entity.id
_entity.type
_entity.pdbx_description
1 polymer ?
#
loop_
_entity_poly.entity_id
_entity_poly.type
_entity_poly.pdbx_seq_one_letter_code
_entity_poly.pdbx_strand_id
1 'polypeptide(L)'
;MWKMKTDLGTPPHPRLQQIVQEMVLADRRLTVSNVASTLDAGGSQAHHTYHDLLGYRKVSARLEPRQFTFKRKTAKMAISLWRYECGVNDFLFRIIPGDETWVHHFIV
;
A
#
# COMPACT_ATOMS: atom_id res chain seq x y z
N MET A 1 25.07 39.62 9.39
CA MET A 1 25.02 38.65 8.27
C MET A 1 23.91 37.64 8.58
N TRP A 2 22.70 37.92 8.13
CA TRP A 2 21.51 37.12 8.45
C TRP A 2 21.38 36.01 7.41
N LYS A 3 21.43 34.74 7.84
CA LYS A 3 21.14 33.61 6.94
C LYS A 3 19.65 33.67 6.58
N MET A 4 19.39 33.82 5.29
CA MET A 4 18.04 33.86 4.72
C MET A 4 17.30 32.57 5.07
N LYS A 5 16.05 32.74 5.48
CA LYS A 5 15.04 31.69 5.52
C LYS A 5 15.07 30.98 4.16
N THR A 6 15.38 29.70 4.18
CA THR A 6 15.21 28.81 3.03
C THR A 6 13.72 28.77 2.69
N ASP A 7 13.36 29.54 1.66
CA ASP A 7 12.36 29.24 0.64
C ASP A 7 11.53 27.97 0.87
N LEU A 8 10.37 28.20 1.51
CA LEU A 8 9.17 27.38 1.33
C LEU A 8 8.73 27.53 -0.13
N GLY A 9 9.09 26.57 -1.00
CA GLY A 9 8.51 26.46 -2.34
C GLY A 9 9.42 25.99 -3.47
N THR A 10 10.72 25.77 -3.24
CA THR A 10 11.59 25.22 -4.30
C THR A 10 11.35 23.71 -4.39
N PRO A 11 10.85 23.19 -5.52
CA PRO A 11 10.63 21.75 -5.65
C PRO A 11 11.98 21.05 -5.43
N PRO A 12 12.05 20.01 -4.59
CA PRO A 12 13.27 19.27 -4.37
C PRO A 12 13.79 18.82 -5.72
N HIS A 13 15.08 19.09 -5.95
CA HIS A 13 15.80 18.81 -7.19
C HIS A 13 15.37 17.43 -7.75
N PRO A 14 15.16 17.25 -9.07
CA PRO A 14 14.61 16.02 -9.65
C PRO A 14 15.27 14.72 -9.15
N ARG A 15 16.56 14.81 -8.81
CA ARG A 15 17.36 13.74 -8.20
C ARG A 15 16.84 13.27 -6.83
N LEU A 16 16.40 14.18 -5.96
CA LEU A 16 15.86 13.86 -4.64
C LEU A 16 14.50 13.17 -4.75
N GLN A 17 13.67 13.61 -5.70
CA GLN A 17 12.39 12.95 -6.00
C GLN A 17 12.61 11.50 -6.43
N GLN A 18 13.58 11.27 -7.31
CA GLN A 18 13.95 9.93 -7.77
C GLN A 18 14.45 9.05 -6.61
N ILE A 19 15.29 9.58 -5.71
CA ILE A 19 15.77 8.84 -4.53
C ILE A 19 14.59 8.40 -3.65
N VAL A 20 13.63 9.28 -3.38
CA VAL A 20 12.44 8.92 -2.58
C VAL A 20 11.58 7.88 -3.30
N GLN A 21 11.41 7.98 -4.62
CA GLN A 21 10.70 6.97 -5.40
C GLN A 21 11.38 5.60 -5.31
N GLU A 22 12.70 5.54 -5.46
CA GLU A 22 13.47 4.30 -5.32
C GLU A 22 13.34 3.70 -3.91
N MET A 23 13.37 4.54 -2.87
CA MET A 23 13.11 4.09 -1.49
C MET A 23 11.72 3.48 -1.32
N VAL A 24 10.67 4.11 -1.87
CA VAL A 24 9.29 3.62 -1.79
C VAL A 24 9.11 2.30 -2.53
N LEU A 25 9.78 2.15 -3.68
CA LEU A 25 9.75 0.92 -4.46
C LEU A 25 10.48 -0.22 -3.76
N ALA A 26 11.57 0.07 -3.03
CA ALA A 26 12.31 -0.90 -2.25
C ALA A 26 11.56 -1.34 -0.98
N ASP A 27 11.00 -0.41 -0.22
CA ASP A 27 10.18 -0.70 0.96
C ASP A 27 9.00 0.25 1.09
N ARG A 28 7.79 -0.29 0.91
CA ARG A 28 6.53 0.45 1.05
C ARG A 28 6.18 0.78 2.52
N ARG A 29 6.93 0.25 3.50
CA ARG A 29 6.75 0.54 4.94
C ARG A 29 7.65 1.67 5.44
N LEU A 30 8.24 2.45 4.54
CA LEU A 30 9.04 3.61 4.90
C LEU A 30 8.28 4.62 5.78
N THR A 31 9.01 5.27 6.69
CA THR A 31 8.48 6.39 7.49
C THR A 31 9.00 7.72 6.97
N VAL A 32 8.31 8.82 7.30
CA VAL A 32 8.79 10.18 7.01
C VAL A 32 10.16 10.43 7.65
N SER A 33 10.46 9.81 8.79
CA SER A 33 11.79 9.89 9.42
C SER A 33 12.87 9.23 8.56
N ASN A 34 12.58 8.10 7.91
CA ASN A 34 13.54 7.48 6.99
C ASN A 34 13.85 8.42 5.83
N VAL A 35 12.82 9.03 5.24
CA VAL A 35 12.97 10.02 4.16
C VAL A 35 13.77 11.23 4.61
N ALA A 36 13.47 11.77 5.79
CA ALA A 36 14.19 12.90 6.38
C ALA A 36 15.67 12.60 6.57
N SER A 37 16.01 11.44 7.14
CA SER A 37 17.39 11.01 7.32
C SER A 37 18.13 10.81 6.01
N THR A 38 17.48 10.26 4.98
CA THR A 38 18.13 10.03 3.67
C THR A 38 18.35 11.31 2.87
N LEU A 39 17.44 12.29 3.01
CA LEU A 39 17.54 13.57 2.32
C LEU A 39 18.35 14.63 3.09
N ASP A 40 18.85 14.30 4.29
CA ASP A 40 19.41 15.26 5.25
C ASP A 40 18.48 16.48 5.43
N ALA A 41 17.18 16.21 5.50
CA ALA A 41 16.12 17.21 5.51
C ALA A 41 15.34 17.16 6.82
N GLY A 42 14.77 18.30 7.22
CA GLY A 42 13.84 18.35 8.34
C GLY A 42 12.58 17.52 8.05
N GLY A 43 11.94 16.98 9.09
CA GLY A 43 10.75 16.12 8.97
C GLY A 43 9.60 16.76 8.17
N SER A 44 9.38 18.08 8.30
CA SER A 44 8.36 18.80 7.53
C SER A 44 8.68 18.86 6.03
N GLN A 45 9.95 19.03 5.65
CA GLN A 45 10.38 19.03 4.25
C GLN A 45 10.28 17.63 3.63
N ALA A 46 10.64 16.61 4.40
CA ALA A 46 10.47 15.21 4.00
C ALA A 46 8.98 14.88 3.80
N HIS A 47 8.10 15.35 4.69
CA HIS A 47 6.66 15.18 4.56
C HIS A 47 6.12 15.88 3.31
N HIS A 48 6.47 17.15 3.08
CA HIS A 48 6.05 17.91 1.90
C HIS A 48 6.49 17.24 0.60
N THR A 49 7.74 16.76 0.54
CA THR A 49 8.27 16.02 -0.62
C THR A 49 7.51 14.72 -0.85
N TYR A 50 7.33 13.93 0.19
CA TYR A 50 6.70 12.62 0.11
C TYR A 50 5.20 12.71 -0.23
N HIS A 51 4.48 13.60 0.45
CA HIS A 51 3.02 13.69 0.37
C HIS A 51 2.55 14.68 -0.70
N ASP A 52 3.02 15.92 -0.66
CA ASP A 52 2.46 16.99 -1.48
C ASP A 52 3.05 17.01 -2.90
N LEU A 53 4.35 16.74 -3.01
CA LEU A 53 5.05 16.76 -4.30
C LEU A 53 4.97 15.42 -5.04
N LEU A 54 5.20 14.31 -4.34
CA LEU A 54 5.14 12.95 -4.93
C LEU A 54 3.76 12.30 -4.85
N GLY A 55 2.83 12.87 -4.07
CA GLY A 55 1.46 12.36 -3.98
C GLY A 55 1.30 11.06 -3.19
N TYR A 56 2.32 10.61 -2.45
CA TYR A 56 2.21 9.37 -1.69
C TYR A 56 1.33 9.55 -0.45
N ARG A 57 0.50 8.54 -0.19
CA ARG A 57 -0.38 8.49 0.97
C ARG A 57 -0.06 7.29 1.84
N LYS A 58 -0.21 7.47 3.16
CA LYS A 58 -0.12 6.36 4.10
C LYS A 58 -1.37 5.49 3.95
N VAL A 59 -1.18 4.23 3.55
CA VAL A 59 -2.24 3.22 3.53
C VAL A 59 -2.00 2.26 4.69
N SER A 60 -3.01 2.05 5.53
CA SER A 60 -2.96 1.00 6.54
C SER A 60 -2.99 -0.36 5.85
N ALA A 61 -2.14 -1.30 6.27
CA ALA A 61 -2.17 -2.64 5.73
C ALA A 61 -3.57 -3.24 5.91
N ARG A 62 -4.12 -3.84 4.85
CA ARG A 62 -5.36 -4.60 4.95
C ARG A 62 -5.12 -5.77 5.92
N LEU A 63 -6.07 -6.01 6.82
CA LEU A 63 -6.06 -7.22 7.62
C LEU A 63 -6.27 -8.41 6.68
N GLU A 64 -5.19 -9.11 6.38
CA GLU A 64 -5.23 -10.36 5.65
C GLU A 64 -5.62 -11.48 6.63
N PRO A 65 -6.84 -12.07 6.54
CA PRO A 65 -7.36 -13.01 7.54
C PRO A 65 -6.46 -14.23 7.74
N ARG A 66 -5.64 -14.56 6.74
CA ARG A 66 -4.67 -15.65 6.82
C ARG A 66 -3.51 -15.43 5.86
N GLN A 67 -2.28 -15.52 6.36
CA GLN A 67 -1.10 -15.65 5.51
C GLN A 67 -1.14 -17.03 4.83
N PHE A 68 -1.42 -17.07 3.53
CA PHE A 68 -1.42 -18.33 2.77
C PHE A 68 0.01 -18.79 2.49
N THR A 69 0.27 -20.08 2.71
CA THR A 69 1.50 -20.73 2.24
C THR A 69 1.53 -20.77 0.71
N PHE A 70 2.73 -20.83 0.12
CA PHE A 70 2.90 -20.90 -1.33
C PHE A 70 2.02 -22.01 -1.95
N LYS A 71 2.08 -23.24 -1.39
CA LYS A 71 1.25 -24.38 -1.82
C LYS A 71 -0.26 -24.06 -1.86
N ARG A 72 -0.77 -23.36 -0.84
CA ARG A 72 -2.20 -22.98 -0.80
C ARG A 72 -2.53 -21.91 -1.83
N LYS A 73 -1.64 -20.95 -2.08
CA LYS A 73 -1.82 -19.95 -3.14
C LYS A 73 -1.88 -20.62 -4.51
N THR A 74 -0.93 -21.50 -4.82
CA THR A 74 -0.89 -22.24 -6.08
C THR A 74 -2.14 -23.10 -6.27
N ALA A 75 -2.57 -23.83 -5.23
CA ALA A 75 -3.78 -24.63 -5.30
C ALA A 75 -5.04 -23.77 -5.54
N LYS A 76 -5.20 -22.65 -4.81
CA LYS A 76 -6.34 -21.74 -5.01
C LYS A 76 -6.35 -21.15 -6.42
N MET A 77 -5.20 -20.74 -6.94
CA MET A 77 -5.06 -20.19 -8.29
C MET A 77 -5.41 -21.21 -9.36
N ALA A 78 -4.89 -22.44 -9.24
CA ALA A 78 -5.19 -23.52 -10.17
C ALA A 78 -6.69 -23.85 -10.21
N ILE A 79 -7.34 -23.95 -9.05
CA ILE A 79 -8.78 -24.22 -8.97
C ILE A 79 -9.59 -23.07 -9.56
N SER A 80 -9.24 -21.82 -9.27
CA SER A 80 -9.97 -20.67 -9.83
C SER A 80 -9.83 -20.59 -11.34
N LEU A 81 -8.64 -20.87 -11.88
CA LEU A 81 -8.40 -20.85 -13.32
C LEU A 81 -9.14 -21.98 -14.02
N TRP A 82 -9.06 -23.20 -13.48
CA TRP A 82 -9.81 -24.34 -14.01
C TRP A 82 -11.32 -24.09 -14.03
N ARG A 83 -11.88 -23.49 -12.97
CA ARG A 83 -13.29 -23.12 -12.92
C ARG A 83 -13.68 -22.07 -13.95
N TYR A 84 -12.77 -21.14 -14.24
CA TYR A 84 -12.98 -20.11 -15.25
C TYR A 84 -12.93 -20.68 -16.67
N GLU A 85 -11.96 -21.55 -16.96
CA GLU A 85 -11.74 -22.11 -18.30
C GLU A 85 -12.71 -23.25 -18.64
N CYS A 86 -13.03 -24.11 -17.68
CA CYS A 86 -13.95 -25.26 -17.89
C CYS A 86 -15.40 -24.94 -17.53
N GLY A 87 -15.68 -23.75 -17.00
CA GLY A 87 -17.02 -23.31 -16.70
C GLY A 87 -17.81 -23.08 -17.99
N VAL A 88 -19.05 -23.59 -18.05
CA VAL A 88 -20.00 -23.15 -19.07
C VAL A 88 -20.27 -21.66 -18.85
N ASN A 89 -20.46 -20.89 -19.93
CA ASN A 89 -21.03 -19.54 -19.83
C ASN A 89 -22.26 -19.64 -18.90
N ASP A 90 -22.27 -18.85 -17.82
CA ASP A 90 -23.28 -18.83 -16.74
C ASP A 90 -23.05 -19.73 -15.52
N PHE A 91 -21.87 -20.35 -15.34
CA PHE A 91 -21.62 -21.19 -14.15
C PHE A 91 -21.83 -20.46 -12.80
N LEU A 92 -21.58 -19.15 -12.74
CA LEU A 92 -21.80 -18.34 -11.54
C LEU A 92 -23.27 -18.30 -11.11
N PHE A 93 -24.21 -18.31 -12.06
CA PHE A 93 -25.65 -18.28 -11.77
C PHE A 93 -26.19 -19.61 -11.24
N ARG A 94 -25.41 -20.68 -11.32
CA ARG A 94 -25.77 -22.01 -10.81
C ARG A 94 -25.27 -22.27 -9.40
N ILE A 95 -24.41 -21.41 -8.86
CA ILE A 95 -23.84 -21.54 -7.53
C ILE A 95 -24.68 -20.72 -6.56
N ILE A 96 -25.24 -21.38 -5.54
CA ILE A 96 -25.86 -20.71 -4.40
C ILE A 96 -24.80 -20.65 -3.28
N PRO A 97 -24.20 -19.48 -2.99
CA PRO A 97 -23.25 -19.36 -1.89
C PRO A 97 -24.00 -19.42 -0.54
N GLY A 98 -23.39 -20.06 0.45
CA GLY A 98 -23.84 -20.06 1.84
C GLY A 98 -22.64 -20.06 2.77
N ASP A 99 -22.71 -19.27 3.84
CA ASP A 99 -21.71 -19.22 4.90
C ASP A 99 -22.41 -18.86 6.23
N GLU A 100 -21.82 -19.25 7.34
CA GLU A 100 -22.33 -18.96 8.68
C GLU A 100 -21.56 -17.77 9.27
N THR A 101 -22.28 -16.81 9.83
CA THR A 101 -21.66 -15.67 10.52
C THR A 101 -22.13 -15.63 11.96
N TRP A 102 -21.17 -15.45 12.88
CA TRP A 102 -21.47 -15.30 14.29
C TRP A 102 -22.09 -13.93 14.54
N VAL A 103 -23.30 -13.91 15.11
CA VAL A 103 -23.98 -12.67 15.52
C VAL A 103 -23.88 -12.56 17.05
N HIS A 104 -23.16 -11.55 17.52
CA HIS A 104 -23.02 -11.27 18.95
C HIS A 104 -24.14 -10.33 19.41
N HIS A 105 -24.93 -10.76 20.40
CA HIS A 105 -25.91 -9.92 21.07
C HIS A 105 -25.25 -9.12 22.19
N PHE A 106 -25.37 -7.79 22.15
CA PHE A 106 -24.94 -6.91 23.24
C PHE A 106 -26.18 -6.25 23.85
N ILE A 107 -26.41 -6.48 25.14
CA ILE A 107 -27.41 -5.77 25.94
C ILE A 107 -26.72 -4.48 26.40
N VAL A 108 -27.31 -3.34 26.04
CA VAL A 108 -26.93 -2.00 26.55
C VAL A 108 -27.73 -1.70 27.80
#